data_AF-A0A1F9WES8-F1
#
_entry.id   AF-A0A1F9WES8-F1
#
_cell.length_a   1.000
_cell.length_b   1.000
_cell.length_c   1.000
_cell.angle_alpha   90.00
_cell.angle_beta   90.00
_cell.angle_gamma   90.00
#
_symmetry.space_group_name_H-M   'P 1'
#
loop_
_entity.id
_entity.type
_entity.pdbx_description
1 polymer ?
#
loop_
_entity_poly.entity_id
_entity_poly.type
_entity_poly.pdbx_seq_one_letter_code
_entity_poly.pdbx_strand_id
1 'polypeptide(L)'
;MAAGRTLAAAESCTGGLAAQLITAVPGSSAYFLGGIVAYSGTAKNRLLGVKTATIAKHGSVSAQCAREMALGARNILKSDYSFSITGVAGPGGGTRHKPVGLVYFCLAAGKKAIGYKRMFSGGRGRVRTLAANFILERLAKVIE
;
A
#
# COMPACT_ATOMS: atom_id res chain seq x y z
N MET A 1 4.22 -17.92 -0.59
CA MET A 1 4.28 -17.66 -2.04
C MET A 1 4.65 -18.96 -2.71
N ALA A 2 3.76 -19.58 -3.48
CA ALA A 2 4.13 -20.75 -4.27
C ALA A 2 5.00 -20.35 -5.49
N ALA A 3 5.89 -21.24 -5.92
CA ALA A 3 6.54 -21.21 -7.24
C ALA A 3 7.35 -19.96 -7.62
N GLY A 4 8.33 -19.53 -6.80
CA GLY A 4 9.32 -18.51 -7.19
C GLY A 4 8.76 -17.10 -7.45
N ARG A 5 7.49 -16.87 -7.11
CA ARG A 5 6.81 -15.57 -7.29
C ARG A 5 7.28 -14.55 -6.26
N THR A 6 7.46 -13.32 -6.73
CA THR A 6 8.05 -12.21 -5.95
C THR A 6 7.03 -11.13 -5.58
N LEU A 7 7.32 -10.40 -4.51
CA LEU A 7 6.44 -9.41 -3.88
C LEU A 7 7.16 -8.09 -3.59
N ALA A 8 6.48 -6.99 -3.89
CA ALA A 8 6.89 -5.63 -3.53
C ALA A 8 5.82 -4.89 -2.70
N ALA A 9 6.24 -3.92 -1.90
CA ALA A 9 5.33 -3.07 -1.10
C ALA A 9 5.47 -1.57 -1.43
N ALA A 10 4.36 -0.84 -1.41
CA ALA A 10 4.29 0.63 -1.42
C ALA A 10 3.50 1.14 -0.21
N GLU A 11 4.17 1.66 0.80
CA GLU A 11 3.53 2.09 2.04
C GLU A 11 3.53 3.61 2.19
N SER A 12 2.47 4.14 2.80
CA SER A 12 2.41 5.53 3.24
C SER A 12 2.03 5.59 4.71
N CYS A 13 0.74 5.56 5.06
CA CYS A 13 0.31 5.77 6.45
C CYS A 13 0.79 4.68 7.42
N THR A 14 1.07 3.46 6.94
CA THR A 14 1.60 2.34 7.73
C THR A 14 3.10 2.46 8.00
N GLY A 15 3.84 3.23 7.20
CA GLY A 15 5.24 3.58 7.47
C GLY A 15 6.20 2.39 7.52
N GLY A 16 5.98 1.35 6.71
CA GLY A 16 6.84 0.16 6.68
C GLY A 16 6.32 -1.00 7.55
N LEU A 17 5.19 -0.83 8.22
CA LEU A 17 4.65 -1.86 9.12
C LEU A 17 4.25 -3.15 8.36
N ALA A 18 3.70 -3.04 7.15
CA ALA A 18 3.36 -4.23 6.38
C ALA A 18 4.63 -4.98 5.92
N ALA A 19 5.65 -4.24 5.47
CA ALA A 19 6.96 -4.82 5.15
C ALA A 19 7.58 -5.49 6.38
N GLN A 20 7.54 -4.85 7.55
CA GLN A 20 8.06 -5.42 8.81
C GLN A 20 7.37 -6.75 9.17
N LEU A 21 6.04 -6.83 9.02
CA LEU A 21 5.30 -8.07 9.25
C LEU A 21 5.69 -9.18 8.26
N ILE A 22 5.94 -8.83 6.99
CA ILE A 22 6.42 -9.80 5.98
C ILE A 22 7.81 -10.30 6.36
N THR A 23 8.73 -9.40 6.71
CA THR A 23 10.14 -9.76 7.02
C THR A 23 10.30 -10.42 8.39
N ALA A 24 9.27 -10.40 9.24
CA ALA A 24 9.26 -11.16 10.49
C ALA A 24 9.08 -12.68 10.26
N VAL A 25 8.66 -13.10 9.05
CA VAL A 25 8.50 -14.52 8.71
C VAL A 25 9.82 -15.08 8.17
N PRO A 26 10.40 -16.13 8.77
CA PRO A 26 11.59 -16.79 8.25
C PRO A 26 11.44 -17.19 6.77
N GLY A 27 12.49 -16.98 5.97
CA GLY A 27 12.48 -17.26 4.54
C GLY A 27 11.85 -16.16 3.68
N SER A 28 11.48 -15.00 4.26
CA SER A 28 10.90 -13.88 3.50
C SER A 28 11.77 -13.37 2.36
N SER A 29 13.09 -13.52 2.45
CA SER A 29 14.04 -13.15 1.40
C SER A 29 13.85 -13.91 0.09
N ALA A 30 13.22 -15.10 0.13
CA ALA A 30 12.95 -15.88 -1.06
C ALA A 30 11.85 -15.28 -1.96
N TYR A 31 11.04 -14.35 -1.45
CA TYR A 31 9.91 -13.78 -2.20
C TYR A 31 9.72 -12.28 -2.03
N PHE A 32 10.13 -11.67 -0.92
CA PHE A 32 9.94 -10.23 -0.70
C PHE A 32 11.15 -9.45 -1.19
N LEU A 33 10.98 -8.72 -2.30
CA LEU A 33 12.06 -7.95 -2.93
C LEU A 33 12.34 -6.62 -2.22
N GLY A 34 11.36 -6.11 -1.48
CA GLY A 34 11.49 -4.87 -0.72
C GLY A 34 10.22 -4.03 -0.71
N GLY A 35 10.32 -2.88 -0.05
CA GLY A 35 9.23 -1.94 0.08
C GLY A 35 9.69 -0.50 -0.06
N ILE A 36 8.81 0.34 -0.59
CA ILE A 36 9.01 1.79 -0.70
C ILE A 36 8.04 2.48 0.23
N VAL A 37 8.56 3.19 1.22
CA VAL A 37 7.74 4.07 2.07
C VAL A 37 7.70 5.47 1.45
N ALA A 38 6.61 5.77 0.74
CA ALA A 38 6.39 7.05 0.07
C ALA A 38 5.34 7.88 0.81
N TYR A 39 5.76 8.62 1.85
CA TYR A 39 4.82 9.35 2.71
C TYR A 39 4.24 10.62 2.06
N SER A 40 5.09 11.49 1.50
CA SER A 40 4.65 12.74 0.85
C SER A 40 4.12 12.50 -0.57
N GLY A 41 3.35 13.46 -1.09
CA GLY A 41 2.93 13.45 -2.50
C GLY A 41 4.13 13.49 -3.46
N THR A 42 5.16 14.27 -3.14
CA THR A 42 6.40 14.35 -3.92
C THR A 42 7.16 13.02 -3.92
N ALA A 43 7.23 12.32 -2.78
CA ALA A 43 7.83 10.99 -2.70
C ALA A 43 7.04 9.97 -3.53
N LYS A 44 5.71 10.02 -3.50
CA LYS A 44 4.85 9.17 -4.34
C LYS A 44 5.10 9.40 -5.83
N ASN A 45 5.26 10.66 -6.25
CA ASN A 45 5.58 10.98 -7.64
C ASN A 45 6.98 10.49 -8.03
N ARG A 46 8.02 10.87 -7.26
CA ARG A 46 9.42 10.56 -7.57
C ARG A 46 9.74 9.06 -7.50
N LEU A 47 9.26 8.40 -6.45
CA LEU A 47 9.65 7.02 -6.13
C LEU A 47 8.69 5.97 -6.66
N LEU A 48 7.44 6.32 -7.00
CA LEU A 48 6.43 5.35 -7.45
C LEU A 48 5.75 5.77 -8.75
N GLY A 49 6.16 6.88 -9.37
CA GLY A 49 5.57 7.36 -10.63
C GLY A 49 4.11 7.78 -10.51
N VAL A 50 3.61 8.06 -9.30
CA VAL A 50 2.24 8.57 -9.12
C VAL A 50 2.12 9.92 -9.81
N LYS A 51 1.15 10.07 -10.70
CA LYS A 51 1.01 11.28 -11.52
C LYS A 51 0.67 12.48 -10.64
N THR A 52 1.31 13.62 -10.90
CA THR A 52 0.98 14.89 -10.23
C THR A 52 -0.50 15.24 -10.40
N ALA A 53 -1.06 14.99 -11.59
CA ALA A 53 -2.49 15.19 -11.87
C ALA A 53 -3.39 14.31 -10.99
N THR A 54 -2.99 13.08 -10.67
CA THR A 54 -3.75 12.19 -9.78
C THR A 54 -3.77 12.75 -8.36
N ILE A 55 -2.64 13.26 -7.87
CA ILE A 55 -2.57 13.90 -6.55
C ILE A 55 -3.38 15.20 -6.54
N ALA A 56 -3.30 16.04 -7.57
CA ALA A 56 -4.06 17.28 -7.65
C ALA A 56 -5.58 17.04 -7.68
N LYS A 57 -6.04 16.10 -8.51
CA LYS A 57 -7.48 15.84 -8.71
C LYS A 57 -8.11 15.00 -7.60
N HIS A 58 -7.41 13.97 -7.13
CA HIS A 58 -7.98 12.97 -6.23
C HIS A 58 -7.35 13.00 -4.83
N GLY A 59 -6.22 13.69 -4.64
CA GLY A 59 -5.43 13.66 -3.41
C GLY A 59 -4.62 12.37 -3.23
N SER A 60 -3.62 12.42 -2.34
CA SER A 60 -2.75 11.28 -2.02
C SER A 60 -3.46 10.12 -1.32
N VAL A 61 -4.63 10.37 -0.72
CA VAL A 61 -5.52 9.35 -0.16
C VAL A 61 -6.71 9.19 -1.10
N SER A 62 -6.58 8.26 -2.04
CA SER A 62 -7.56 7.93 -3.08
C SER A 62 -7.30 6.55 -3.69
N ALA A 63 -8.30 5.99 -4.36
CA ALA A 63 -8.16 4.72 -5.07
C ALA A 63 -7.18 4.82 -6.26
N GLN A 64 -7.18 5.96 -6.95
CA GLN A 64 -6.29 6.26 -8.08
C GLN A 64 -4.84 6.29 -7.62
N CYS A 65 -4.56 7.01 -6.52
CA CYS A 65 -3.22 7.07 -5.95
C CYS A 65 -2.76 5.69 -5.47
N ALA A 66 -3.61 4.93 -4.78
CA ALA A 66 -3.29 3.56 -4.37
C ALA A 66 -2.95 2.66 -5.57
N ARG A 67 -3.74 2.72 -6.65
CA ARG A 67 -3.49 1.95 -7.87
C ARG A 67 -2.14 2.29 -8.49
N GLU A 68 -1.86 3.58 -8.67
CA GLU A 68 -0.58 4.04 -9.23
C GLU A 68 0.61 3.66 -8.33
N MET A 69 0.47 3.77 -7.01
CA MET A 69 1.51 3.33 -6.06
C MET A 69 1.84 1.84 -6.19
N ALA A 70 0.82 0.97 -6.30
CA ALA A 70 1.04 -0.47 -6.44
C ALA A 70 1.74 -0.79 -7.76
N LEU A 71 1.22 -0.27 -8.87
CA LEU A 71 1.83 -0.45 -10.20
C LEU A 71 3.28 0.07 -10.24
N GLY A 72 3.54 1.23 -9.63
CA GLY A 72 4.86 1.82 -9.50
C GLY A 72 5.84 0.91 -8.76
N ALA A 73 5.47 0.43 -7.57
CA ALA A 73 6.32 -0.47 -6.80
C ALA A 73 6.62 -1.78 -7.55
N ARG A 74 5.60 -2.37 -8.22
CA ARG A 74 5.79 -3.56 -9.05
C ARG A 74 6.82 -3.33 -10.15
N ASN A 75 6.71 -2.22 -10.87
CA ASN A 75 7.58 -1.92 -12.00
C ASN A 75 9.02 -1.63 -11.55
N ILE A 76 9.20 -0.92 -10.44
CA ILE A 76 10.52 -0.51 -9.93
C ILE A 76 11.27 -1.70 -9.35
N LEU A 77 10.59 -2.52 -8.54
CA LEU A 77 11.21 -3.70 -7.93
C LEU A 77 11.14 -4.94 -8.82
N LYS A 78 10.52 -4.84 -10.01
CA LYS A 78 10.36 -5.94 -10.98
C LYS A 78 9.72 -7.19 -10.37
N SER A 79 8.71 -6.99 -9.53
CA SER A 79 8.03 -8.08 -8.83
C SER A 79 6.83 -8.65 -9.59
N ASP A 80 6.44 -9.88 -9.28
CA ASP A 80 5.22 -10.49 -9.82
C ASP A 80 3.97 -9.83 -9.22
N TYR A 81 4.00 -9.64 -7.90
CA TYR A 81 2.94 -9.03 -7.10
C TYR A 81 3.42 -7.75 -6.44
N SER A 82 2.51 -6.84 -6.22
CA SER A 82 2.74 -5.70 -5.34
C SER A 82 1.49 -5.28 -4.61
N PHE A 83 1.65 -4.57 -3.50
CA PHE A 83 0.55 -3.91 -2.83
C PHE A 83 0.86 -2.47 -2.48
N SER A 84 -0.19 -1.67 -2.29
CA SER A 84 -0.07 -0.31 -1.78
C SER A 84 -1.02 -0.01 -0.64
N ILE A 85 -0.61 0.93 0.23
CA ILE A 85 -1.41 1.44 1.34
C ILE A 85 -1.29 2.97 1.42
N THR A 86 -2.40 3.68 1.31
CA THR A 86 -2.47 5.14 1.53
C THR A 86 -3.74 5.54 2.27
N GLY A 87 -3.61 6.34 3.33
CA GLY A 87 -4.72 6.62 4.22
C GLY A 87 -4.46 7.74 5.22
N VAL A 88 -5.50 8.10 5.97
CA VAL A 88 -5.44 9.08 7.06
C VAL A 88 -5.47 8.33 8.39
N ALA A 89 -4.30 8.08 8.98
CA ALA A 89 -4.22 7.34 10.25
C ALA A 89 -4.62 8.19 11.47
N GLY A 90 -4.58 9.53 11.38
CA GLY A 90 -4.86 10.43 12.50
C GLY A 90 -3.64 10.73 13.39
N PRO A 91 -3.86 11.46 14.50
CA PRO A 91 -5.16 11.95 14.97
C PRO A 91 -5.72 13.13 14.16
N GLY A 92 -4.88 13.84 13.41
CA GLY A 92 -5.28 14.94 12.51
C GLY A 92 -5.26 14.56 11.02
N GLY A 93 -5.42 15.56 10.15
CA GLY A 93 -5.34 15.40 8.69
C GLY A 93 -6.59 14.82 8.03
N GLY A 94 -7.65 14.56 8.81
CA GLY A 94 -8.95 14.18 8.29
C GLY A 94 -9.77 15.40 7.86
N THR A 95 -10.66 15.20 6.89
CA THR A 95 -11.69 16.16 6.50
C THR A 95 -13.05 15.47 6.49
N ARG A 96 -14.15 16.23 6.33
CA ARG A 96 -15.50 15.66 6.19
C ARG A 96 -15.59 14.59 5.09
N HIS A 97 -14.85 14.77 3.99
CA HIS A 97 -14.84 13.83 2.86
C HIS A 97 -13.77 12.74 2.98
N LYS A 98 -12.72 12.97 3.77
CA LYS A 98 -11.61 12.03 4.00
C LYS A 98 -11.32 11.94 5.49
N PRO A 99 -12.20 11.32 6.27
CA PRO A 99 -12.05 11.32 7.73
C PRO A 99 -10.85 10.48 8.17
N VAL A 100 -10.42 10.70 9.40
CA VAL A 100 -9.45 9.83 10.07
C VAL A 100 -9.99 8.39 10.07
N GLY A 101 -9.11 7.43 9.80
CA GLY A 101 -9.46 6.01 9.65
C GLY A 101 -9.67 5.56 8.20
N LEU A 102 -9.80 6.49 7.24
CA LEU A 102 -9.95 6.15 5.83
C LEU A 102 -8.64 5.66 5.22
N VAL A 103 -8.64 4.45 4.67
CA VAL A 103 -7.48 3.87 3.99
C VAL A 103 -7.88 3.24 2.66
N TYR A 104 -7.09 3.51 1.63
CA TYR A 104 -7.16 2.89 0.31
C TYR A 104 -5.99 1.95 0.10
N PHE A 105 -6.26 0.89 -0.64
CA PHE A 105 -5.30 -0.17 -0.95
C PHE A 105 -5.40 -0.55 -2.41
N CYS A 106 -4.33 -1.11 -2.95
CA CYS A 106 -4.38 -1.82 -4.23
C CYS A 106 -3.44 -3.02 -4.21
N LEU A 107 -3.88 -4.14 -4.79
CA LEU A 107 -3.05 -5.31 -5.12
C LEU A 107 -2.87 -5.35 -6.63
N ALA A 108 -1.64 -5.41 -7.13
CA ALA A 108 -1.36 -5.56 -8.56
C ALA A 108 -0.62 -6.87 -8.84
N ALA A 109 -1.09 -7.60 -9.85
CA ALA A 109 -0.54 -8.87 -10.32
C ALA A 109 -0.76 -9.01 -11.83
N GLY A 110 0.31 -9.17 -12.60
CA GLY A 110 0.24 -9.20 -14.07
C GLY A 110 -0.43 -7.94 -14.64
N LYS A 111 -1.50 -8.12 -15.43
CA LYS A 111 -2.33 -7.01 -15.97
C LYS A 111 -3.46 -6.57 -15.03
N LYS A 112 -3.66 -7.26 -13.90
CA LYS A 112 -4.77 -7.00 -12.96
C LYS A 112 -4.30 -6.09 -11.83
N ALA A 113 -5.18 -5.20 -11.41
CA ALA A 113 -4.99 -4.39 -10.20
C ALA A 113 -6.33 -4.20 -9.50
N ILE A 114 -6.44 -4.74 -8.28
CA ILE A 114 -7.66 -4.81 -7.47
C ILE A 114 -7.54 -3.77 -6.36
N GLY A 115 -8.48 -2.81 -6.33
CA GLY A 115 -8.51 -1.75 -5.32
C GLY A 115 -9.42 -2.10 -4.14
N TYR A 116 -9.07 -1.63 -2.95
CA TYR A 116 -9.91 -1.73 -1.76
C TYR A 116 -9.99 -0.38 -1.05
N LYS A 117 -11.09 -0.18 -0.31
CA LYS A 117 -11.32 0.96 0.59
C LYS A 117 -11.81 0.43 1.92
N ARG A 118 -11.27 0.94 3.03
CA ARG A 118 -11.72 0.62 4.39
C ARG A 118 -11.78 1.85 5.26
N MET A 119 -12.70 1.82 6.21
CA MET A 119 -12.75 2.74 7.34
C MET A 119 -12.37 1.96 8.59
N PHE A 120 -11.35 2.41 9.30
CA PHE A 120 -10.93 1.82 10.56
C PHE A 120 -11.20 2.77 11.72
N SER A 121 -11.67 2.22 12.84
CA SER A 121 -11.88 2.97 14.07
C SER A 121 -10.67 2.88 15.01
N GLY A 122 -10.58 3.86 15.92
CA GLY A 122 -9.54 3.95 16.95
C GLY A 122 -8.38 4.88 16.59
N GLY A 123 -7.35 4.88 17.44
CA GLY A 123 -6.20 5.77 17.31
C GLY A 123 -5.23 5.39 16.20
N ARG A 124 -4.27 6.29 15.93
CA ARG A 124 -3.25 6.17 14.86
C ARG A 124 -2.58 4.80 14.80
N GLY A 125 -2.13 4.27 15.94
CA GLY A 125 -1.46 2.96 16.01
C GLY A 125 -2.38 1.81 15.58
N ARG A 126 -3.64 1.83 16.04
CA ARG A 126 -4.64 0.82 15.68
C ARG A 126 -4.99 0.87 14.19
N VAL A 127 -5.21 2.06 13.63
CA VAL A 127 -5.50 2.22 12.20
C VAL A 127 -4.35 1.68 11.35
N ARG A 128 -3.09 1.99 11.70
CA ARG A 128 -1.91 1.49 10.98
C ARG A 128 -1.82 -0.04 11.03
N THR A 129 -2.00 -0.62 12.21
CA THR A 129 -1.92 -2.08 12.42
C THR A 129 -3.01 -2.81 11.64
N LEU A 130 -4.26 -2.34 11.74
CA LEU A 130 -5.39 -2.93 11.02
C LEU A 130 -5.22 -2.80 9.49
N ALA A 131 -4.70 -1.68 9.01
CA ALA A 131 -4.44 -1.49 7.59
C ALA A 131 -3.35 -2.44 7.07
N ALA A 132 -2.25 -2.60 7.81
CA ALA A 132 -1.18 -3.53 7.44
C ALA A 132 -1.69 -4.97 7.37
N ASN A 133 -2.39 -5.45 8.41
CA ASN A 133 -2.97 -6.80 8.41
C ASN A 133 -3.99 -7.01 7.29
N PHE A 134 -4.87 -6.03 7.07
CA PHE A 134 -5.91 -6.13 6.04
C PHE A 134 -5.33 -6.41 4.64
N ILE A 135 -4.25 -5.72 4.25
CA ILE A 135 -3.68 -5.94 2.91
C ILE A 135 -2.98 -7.28 2.80
N LEU A 136 -2.35 -7.76 3.89
CA LEU A 136 -1.70 -9.07 3.92
C LEU A 136 -2.73 -10.20 3.85
N GLU A 137 -3.86 -10.08 4.55
CA GLU A 137 -4.99 -11.01 4.42
C GLU A 137 -5.57 -11.04 3.00
N ARG A 138 -5.68 -9.87 2.35
CA ARG A 138 -6.16 -9.80 0.96
C ARG A 138 -5.16 -10.39 -0.02
N LEU A 139 -3.87 -10.15 0.20
CA LEU A 139 -2.79 -10.71 -0.59
C LEU A 139 -2.83 -12.24 -0.52
N ALA A 140 -2.96 -12.83 0.67
CA ALA A 140 -3.05 -14.29 0.85
C ALA A 140 -4.21 -14.96 0.09
N LYS A 141 -5.29 -14.21 -0.24
CA LYS A 141 -6.42 -14.72 -1.03
C LYS A 141 -6.24 -14.60 -2.54
N VAL A 142 -5.29 -13.80 -2.99
CA VAL A 142 -5.02 -13.52 -4.41
C VAL A 142 -3.82 -14.31 -4.90
N ILE A 143 -2.89 -14.64 -4.02
CA ILE A 143 -1.78 -15.51 -4.36
C ILE A 143 -2.27 -16.95 -4.24
N GLU A 144 -2.42 -17.61 -5.38
CA GLU A 144 -2.45 -19.06 -5.50
C GLU A 144 -1.03 -19.63 -5.32
#